data_AF-A0A853V2X1-F1
#
_entry.id   AF-A0A853V2X1-F1
#
_cell.length_a   1.000
_cell.length_b   1.000
_cell.length_c   1.000
_cell.angle_alpha   90.00
_cell.angle_beta   90.00
_cell.angle_gamma   90.00
#
_symmetry.space_group_name_H-M   'P 1'
#
loop_
_entity.id
_entity.type
_entity.pdbx_description
1 polymer ?
#
loop_
_entity_poly.entity_id
_entity_poly.type
_entity_poly.pdbx_seq_one_letter_code
_entity_poly.pdbx_strand_id
1 'polypeptide(L)' 'MRHLVTLIWSLILLQMVNFVLNSLNGGGTLNFITPVIIAVIFTLFVILISSMNEAPRELEHSKK' A
#
# COMPACT_ATOMS: atom_id res chain seq x y z
N MET A 1 8.08 -5.38 10.00
CA MET A 1 7.63 -6.28 8.90
C MET A 1 6.28 -5.91 8.29
N ARG A 2 5.31 -5.36 9.06
CA ARG A 2 3.95 -5.05 8.58
C ARG A 2 3.91 -4.14 7.34
N HIS A 3 4.67 -3.04 7.32
CA HIS A 3 4.64 -2.06 6.23
C HIS A 3 5.24 -2.55 4.90
N LEU A 4 6.31 -3.37 4.95
CA LEU A 4 6.94 -3.93 3.75
C LEU A 4 6.01 -4.94 3.07
N VAL A 5 5.30 -5.74 3.86
CA VAL A 5 4.26 -6.66 3.38
C VAL A 5 3.08 -5.88 2.78
N THR A 6 2.66 -4.78 3.40
CA THR A 6 1.63 -3.88 2.83
C THR A 6 2.03 -3.34 1.45
N LEU A 7 3.29 -2.98 1.25
CA LEU A 7 3.78 -2.49 -0.04
C LEU A 7 3.66 -3.56 -1.14
N ILE A 8 4.08 -4.79 -0.84
CA ILE A 8 4.03 -5.92 -1.80
C ILE A 8 2.58 -6.23 -2.16
N TRP A 9 1.69 -6.31 -1.15
CA TRP A 9 0.27 -6.56 -1.40
C TRP A 9 -0.41 -5.42 -2.16
N SER A 10 -0.09 -4.17 -1.82
CA SER A 10 -0.63 -3.00 -2.53
C SER A 10 -0.21 -3.00 -3.99
N LEU A 11 1.04 -3.33 -4.31
CA LEU A 11 1.53 -3.44 -5.68
C LEU A 11 0.77 -4.50 -6.48
N ILE A 12 0.62 -5.70 -5.93
CA ILE A 12 -0.08 -6.80 -6.61
C ILE A 12 -1.55 -6.40 -6.85
N LEU A 13 -2.21 -5.86 -5.83
CA LEU A 13 -3.63 -5.53 -5.89
C LEU A 13 -3.89 -4.39 -6.90
N LEU A 14 -3.07 -3.35 -6.89
CA LEU A 14 -3.20 -2.24 -7.84
C LEU A 14 -2.87 -2.64 -9.28
N GLN A 15 -1.93 -3.57 -9.49
CA GLN A 15 -1.69 -4.12 -10.83
C GLN A 15 -2.88 -4.93 -11.34
N MET A 16 -3.52 -5.74 -10.47
CA MET A 16 -4.71 -6.49 -10.83
C MET A 16 -5.90 -5.58 -11.13
N VAL A 17 -6.10 -4.53 -10.32
CA VAL A 17 -7.15 -3.52 -10.57
C VAL A 17 -6.89 -2.82 -11.90
N ASN A 18 -5.66 -2.41 -12.19
CA ASN A 18 -5.29 -1.78 -13.46
C ASN A 18 -5.53 -2.72 -14.66
N PHE A 19 -5.17 -3.99 -14.53
CA PHE A 19 -5.43 -5.00 -15.55
C PHE A 19 -6.93 -5.18 -15.82
N VAL A 20 -7.75 -5.27 -14.76
CA VAL A 20 -9.20 -5.41 -14.90
C VAL A 20 -9.80 -4.16 -15.56
N LEU A 21 -9.43 -2.97 -15.11
CA LEU A 21 -9.93 -1.71 -15.69
C LEU A 21 -9.52 -1.55 -17.15
N ASN A 22 -8.27 -1.87 -17.49
CA ASN A 22 -7.80 -1.87 -18.88
C ASN A 22 -8.59 -2.87 -19.74
N SER A 23 -8.87 -4.06 -19.20
CA SER A 23 -9.67 -5.09 -19.87
C SER A 23 -11.11 -4.64 -20.11
N LEU A 24 -11.73 -3.97 -19.13
CA LEU A 24 -13.07 -3.38 -19.27
C LEU A 24 -13.09 -2.24 -20.29
N ASN A 25 -11.98 -1.52 -20.46
CA ASN A 25 -11.83 -0.41 -21.40
C ASN A 25 -11.40 -0.86 -22.81
N GLY A 26 -11.56 -2.14 -23.15
CA GLY A 26 -11.25 -2.69 -24.48
C GLY A 26 -9.87 -3.32 -24.64
N GLY A 27 -9.09 -3.47 -23.56
CA GLY A 27 -7.90 -4.33 -23.54
C GLY A 27 -6.67 -3.82 -24.32
N GLY A 28 -6.50 -2.49 -24.43
CA GLY A 28 -5.35 -1.87 -25.08
C GLY A 28 -4.04 -2.00 -24.28
N THR A 29 -2.97 -1.32 -24.72
CA THR A 29 -1.66 -1.40 -24.06
C THR A 29 -1.74 -1.09 -22.57
N LEU A 30 -1.25 -2.02 -21.75
CA LEU A 30 -1.28 -1.91 -20.29
C LEU A 30 -0.16 -0.99 -19.79
N ASN A 31 -0.54 0.07 -19.06
CA ASN A 31 0.43 0.94 -18.41
C ASN A 31 0.82 0.34 -17.04
N PHE A 32 2.05 -0.16 -16.95
CA PHE A 32 2.58 -0.76 -15.72
C PHE A 32 3.18 0.24 -14.73
N ILE A 33 3.49 1.47 -15.17
CA ILE A 33 4.17 2.47 -14.32
C ILE A 33 3.18 3.16 -13.41
N THR A 34 2.01 3.56 -13.94
CA THR A 34 0.98 4.26 -13.16
C THR A 34 0.57 3.51 -11.88
N PRO A 35 0.28 2.20 -11.89
CA PRO A 35 -0.10 1.47 -10.68
C PRO A 35 1.03 1.35 -9.66
N VAL A 36 2.29 1.29 -10.11
CA VAL A 36 3.46 1.22 -9.22
C VAL A 36 3.62 2.53 -8.45
N ILE A 37 3.49 3.67 -9.13
CA ILE A 37 3.55 4.99 -8.48
C ILE A 37 2.42 5.12 -7.45
N ILE A 38 1.19 4.71 -7.82
CA ILE A 38 0.04 4.73 -6.91
C ILE A 38 0.28 3.82 -5.70
N ALA A 39 0.88 2.65 -5.87
CA ALA A 39 1.16 1.71 -4.78
C ALA A 39 2.16 2.27 -3.76
N VAL A 40 3.19 2.97 -4.24
CA VAL A 40 4.15 3.66 -3.37
C VAL A 40 3.43 4.75 -2.56
N ILE A 41 2.64 5.60 -3.21
CA ILE A 41 1.87 6.66 -2.54
C ILE A 41 0.90 6.07 -1.51
N PHE A 42 0.14 5.04 -1.89
CA PHE A 42 -0.80 4.36 -1.01
C PHE A 42 -0.09 3.77 0.22
N THR A 43 1.07 3.18 0.03
CA THR A 43 1.86 2.63 1.15
C THR A 43 2.34 3.73 2.09
N LEU A 44 2.77 4.88 1.56
CA LEU A 44 3.13 6.04 2.39
C LEU A 44 1.93 6.52 3.24
N PHE A 45 0.73 6.58 2.65
CA PHE A 45 -0.50 6.89 3.38
C PHE A 45 -0.77 5.90 4.51
N VAL A 46 -0.62 4.58 4.26
CA VAL A 46 -0.83 3.56 5.30
C VAL A 46 0.20 3.69 6.43
N ILE A 47 1.45 4.01 6.12
CA ILE A 47 2.48 4.25 7.14
C ILE A 47 2.09 5.46 7.99
N LEU A 48 1.65 6.55 7.37
CA LEU A 48 1.25 7.77 8.07
C LEU A 48 0.08 7.52 9.03
N ILE A 49 -0.98 6.86 8.55
CA ILE A 49 -2.15 6.49 9.36
C ILE A 49 -1.74 5.53 10.47
N SER A 50 -0.87 4.57 10.19
CA SER A 50 -0.38 3.64 11.20
C SER A 50 0.43 4.33 12.29
N SER A 51 1.23 5.34 11.94
CA SER A 51 1.99 6.13 12.91
C SER A 51 1.09 6.99 13.78
N MET A 52 -0.02 7.50 13.23
CA MET A 52 -1.00 8.27 14.00
C MET A 52 -1.76 7.41 15.01
N ASN A 53 -1.97 6.12 14.71
CA ASN A 53 -2.70 5.18 15.56
C ASN A 53 -1.81 4.50 16.62
N GLU A 54 -0.49 4.60 16.53
CA GLU A 54 0.43 4.09 17.53
C GLU A 54 0.54 5.11 18.69
N ALA A 55 -0.46 5.13 19.58
CA ALA A 55 -0.39 5.82 20.87
C ALA A 55 0.77 5.25 21.71
N PRO A 56 1.43 6.05 22.58
CA PRO A 56 2.74 5.74 23.16
C PRO A 56 2.69 4.53 24.11
N ARG A 57 2.94 3.34 23.58
CA ARG A 57 3.05 2.09 24.37
C ARG A 57 4.44 1.84 24.96
N GLU A 58 5.28 2.86 25.04
CA GLU A 58 6.66 2.72 25.52
C GLU A 58 6.82 2.92 27.04
N LEU A 59 5.79 3.41 27.74
CA LEU A 59 5.90 3.72 29.18
C LEU A 59 5.58 2.56 30.14
N GLU A 60 5.06 1.43 29.66
CA GLU A 60 4.63 0.33 30.56
C GLU A 60 5.75 -0.69 30.85
N HIS A 61 6.71 -0.85 29.93
CA HIS A 61 7.78 -1.85 30.08
C HIS A 61 8.96 -1.40 30.94
N SER A 62 9.01 -0.13 31.37
CA SER A 62 10.04 0.36 32.30
C SER A 62 9.67 0.19 33.79
N LYS A 63 8.50 -0.40 34.10
CA LYS A 63 7.98 -0.50 35.48
C LYS A 63 7.86 -1.93 36.02
N LYS A 64 8.62 -2.87 35.48
CA LYS A 64 8.65 -4.26 35.97
C LYS A 64 10.04 -4.67 36.45
#